data_AF-A0A2D5QPW2-F1
#
_entry.id   AF-A0A2D5QPW2-F1
#
_cell.length_a   1.000
_cell.length_b   1.000
_cell.length_c   1.000
_cell.angle_alpha   90.00
_cell.angle_beta   90.00
_cell.angle_gamma   90.00
#
_symmetry.space_group_name_H-M   'P 1'
#
loop_
_entity.id
_entity.type
_entity.pdbx_description
1 polymer ?
#
loop_
_entity_poly.entity_id
_entity_poly.type
_entity_poly.pdbx_seq_one_letter_code
_entity_poly.pdbx_strand_id
1 'polypeptide(L)'
;MYQLIKTVVWLMLSIYLLSCATLSDPLPEGQKGEKAEQLAQKVLKALNAEAFFQAQGAKWSFRGRHYIWHKGLNRVRVQLGDDLFAYVDLNLQKGWAFQGQQRLDSQAEANTIQKAIKAFNNDSFWAFAPFKIIDSGTQRALVHHTQSSEHPSPTGLLVFYESGGTTPGDHYLWHLDPTYRPYKWQMWVSIIPVGGVSSSWAKWKKTQSGAWVAQEHSLGPVTFKVKHLEVVTHFEDLSVKVPKLLETWPKRLSF
;
A
#
# COMPACT_ATOMS: atom_id res chain seq x y z
N MET A 1 -31.91 25.89 -23.98
CA MET A 1 -31.65 24.56 -23.35
C MET A 1 -30.15 24.29 -23.14
N TYR A 2 -29.31 24.35 -24.18
CA TYR A 2 -27.85 24.12 -24.05
C TYR A 2 -27.13 25.07 -23.06
N GLN A 3 -27.45 26.37 -23.08
CA GLN A 3 -26.84 27.33 -22.15
C GLN A 3 -27.25 27.09 -20.70
N LEU A 4 -28.51 26.73 -20.46
CA LEU A 4 -29.00 26.38 -19.12
C LEU A 4 -28.29 25.12 -18.58
N ILE A 5 -28.12 24.09 -19.41
CA ILE A 5 -27.39 22.87 -19.05
C ILE A 5 -25.93 23.20 -18.70
N LYS A 6 -25.26 24.02 -19.52
CA LYS A 6 -23.89 24.48 -19.24
C LYS A 6 -23.79 25.22 -17.90
N THR A 7 -24.69 26.16 -17.64
CA THR A 7 -24.69 26.93 -16.38
C THR A 7 -24.89 26.01 -15.18
N VAL A 8 -25.81 25.04 -15.26
CA VAL A 8 -26.05 24.06 -14.18
C VAL A 8 -24.83 23.16 -13.96
N VAL A 9 -24.18 22.69 -15.03
CA VAL A 9 -22.95 21.89 -14.92
C VAL A 9 -21.81 22.70 -14.28
N TRP A 10 -21.63 23.96 -14.67
CA TRP A 10 -20.63 24.84 -14.07
C TRP A 10 -20.92 25.16 -12.60
N LEU A 11 -22.19 25.34 -12.23
CA LEU A 11 -22.59 25.54 -10.85
C LEU A 11 -22.29 24.29 -10.01
N MET A 12 -22.66 23.11 -10.51
CA MET A 12 -22.38 21.83 -9.85
C MET A 12 -20.87 21.59 -9.67
N LEU A 13 -20.08 21.86 -10.70
CA LEU A 13 -18.61 21.74 -10.63
C LEU A 13 -18.01 22.73 -9.64
N SER A 14 -18.48 23.98 -9.63
CA SER A 14 -18.04 25.01 -8.68
C SER A 14 -18.37 24.61 -7.24
N ILE A 15 -19.59 24.12 -6.98
CA ILE A 15 -20.01 23.64 -5.66
C ILE A 15 -19.17 22.43 -5.23
N TYR A 16 -18.92 21.49 -6.14
CA TYR A 16 -18.09 20.32 -5.88
C TYR A 16 -16.65 20.72 -5.52
N LEU A 17 -16.01 21.58 -6.32
CA LEU A 17 -14.67 22.08 -6.07
C LEU A 17 -14.59 22.87 -4.75
N LEU A 18 -15.57 23.73 -4.48
CA LEU A 18 -15.65 24.48 -3.23
C LEU A 18 -15.78 23.54 -2.03
N SER A 19 -16.61 22.49 -2.14
CA SER A 19 -16.77 21.48 -1.09
C SER A 19 -15.49 20.68 -0.86
N CYS A 20 -14.76 20.30 -1.92
CA CYS A 20 -13.46 19.65 -1.77
C CYS A 20 -12.44 20.55 -1.07
N ALA A 21 -12.42 21.84 -1.39
CA ALA A 21 -11.51 22.80 -0.77
C ALA A 21 -11.83 23.05 0.71
N THR A 22 -13.11 23.13 1.08
CA THR A 22 -13.52 23.40 2.47
C THR A 22 -13.43 22.17 3.38
N LEU A 23 -13.52 20.96 2.82
CA LEU A 23 -13.41 19.70 3.56
C LEU A 23 -11.98 19.14 3.62
N SER A 24 -11.04 19.73 2.88
CA SER A 24 -9.65 19.27 2.87
C SER A 24 -8.89 19.81 4.07
N ASP A 25 -8.35 18.92 4.89
CA ASP A 25 -7.34 19.32 5.87
C ASP A 25 -6.05 19.70 5.14
N PRO A 26 -5.36 20.78 5.55
CA PRO A 26 -4.05 21.09 5.03
C PRO A 26 -3.05 19.98 5.40
N LEU A 27 -2.04 19.79 4.55
CA LEU A 27 -0.91 18.93 4.89
C LEU A 27 -0.20 19.53 6.12
N PRO A 28 -0.05 18.80 7.24
CA PRO A 28 0.57 19.35 8.43
C PRO A 28 2.06 19.62 8.21
N GLU A 29 2.55 20.66 8.86
CA GLU A 29 3.99 20.90 8.95
C GLU A 29 4.64 19.87 9.88
N GLY A 30 5.79 19.35 9.46
CA GLY A 30 6.56 18.39 10.23
C GLY A 30 8.03 18.75 10.28
N GLN A 31 8.68 18.41 11.40
CA GLN A 31 10.12 18.58 11.59
C GLN A 31 10.88 17.37 11.01
N LYS A 32 11.63 17.58 9.93
CA LYS A 32 12.56 16.58 9.37
C LYS A 32 13.80 16.41 10.27
N GLY A 33 14.55 15.34 10.05
CA GLY A 33 15.85 15.10 10.68
C GLY A 33 15.82 13.98 11.72
N GLU A 34 16.83 13.95 12.58
CA GLU A 34 17.14 12.81 13.47
C GLU A 34 15.95 12.35 14.30
N LYS A 35 15.17 13.27 14.87
CA LYS A 35 13.98 12.92 15.67
C LYS A 35 12.90 12.17 14.87
N ALA A 36 12.70 12.54 13.60
CA ALA A 36 11.75 11.86 12.72
C ALA A 36 12.23 10.45 12.38
N GLU A 37 13.54 10.29 12.12
CA GLU A 37 14.16 8.99 11.88
C GLU A 37 14.08 8.09 13.11
N GLN A 38 14.37 8.63 14.31
CA GLN A 38 14.21 7.91 15.56
C GLN A 38 12.75 7.47 15.80
N LEU A 39 11.76 8.31 15.47
CA LEU A 39 10.35 7.94 15.56
C LEU A 39 10.00 6.82 14.58
N ALA A 40 10.49 6.89 13.34
CA ALA A 40 10.32 5.82 12.36
C ALA A 40 10.93 4.49 12.84
N GLN A 41 12.12 4.51 13.44
CA GLN A 41 12.74 3.31 14.03
C GLN A 41 11.90 2.72 15.17
N LYS A 42 11.27 3.57 16.00
CA LYS A 42 10.35 3.11 17.04
C LYS A 42 9.12 2.42 16.45
N VAL A 43 8.55 2.96 15.36
CA VAL A 43 7.44 2.32 14.63
C VAL A 43 7.85 0.96 14.10
N LEU A 44 9.00 0.87 13.41
CA LEU A 44 9.52 -0.40 12.87
C LEU A 44 9.76 -1.43 13.97
N LYS A 45 10.34 -1.01 15.10
CA LYS A 45 10.57 -1.86 16.27
C LYS A 45 9.26 -2.36 16.88
N ALA A 46 8.26 -1.51 17.04
CA ALA A 46 6.93 -1.87 17.56
C ALA A 46 6.22 -2.94 16.71
N LEU A 47 6.58 -3.02 15.43
CA LEU A 47 6.05 -3.97 14.47
C LEU A 47 6.93 -5.20 14.24
N ASN A 48 8.07 -5.30 14.92
CA ASN A 48 9.09 -6.31 14.65
C ASN A 48 9.46 -6.35 13.15
N ALA A 49 9.79 -5.21 12.56
CA ALA A 49 10.03 -5.07 11.13
C ALA A 49 11.20 -5.90 10.61
N GLU A 50 12.20 -6.21 11.45
CA GLU A 50 13.29 -7.12 11.08
C GLU A 50 12.76 -8.48 10.61
N ALA A 51 11.82 -9.07 11.36
CA ALA A 51 11.14 -10.30 10.99
C ALA A 51 10.32 -10.17 9.69
N PHE A 52 9.86 -8.97 9.34
CA PHE A 52 9.24 -8.75 8.03
C PHE A 52 10.31 -8.70 6.94
N PHE A 53 11.40 -7.97 7.13
CA PHE A 53 12.44 -7.80 6.11
C PHE A 53 13.22 -9.08 5.82
N GLN A 54 13.44 -9.94 6.83
CA GLN A 54 14.10 -11.25 6.67
C GLN A 54 13.17 -12.34 6.10
N ALA A 55 11.85 -12.13 6.12
CA ALA A 55 10.88 -13.09 5.59
C ALA A 55 11.04 -13.29 4.07
N GLN A 56 11.01 -14.54 3.62
CA GLN A 56 11.13 -14.88 2.21
C GLN A 56 9.79 -14.92 1.45
N GLY A 57 8.67 -15.10 2.15
CA GLY A 57 7.36 -15.27 1.53
C GLY A 57 6.25 -14.44 2.18
N ALA A 58 5.33 -13.95 1.36
CA ALA A 58 4.05 -13.40 1.83
C ALA A 58 2.90 -13.84 0.90
N LYS A 59 1.73 -14.11 1.47
CA LYS A 59 0.49 -14.41 0.74
C LYS A 59 -0.64 -13.63 1.37
N TRP A 60 -1.53 -13.03 0.58
CA TRP A 60 -2.71 -12.34 1.09
C TRP A 60 -3.76 -12.15 0.00
N SER A 61 -4.94 -11.70 0.41
CA SER A 61 -6.02 -11.33 -0.49
C SER A 61 -6.59 -9.96 -0.11
N PHE A 62 -6.88 -9.13 -1.11
CA PHE A 62 -7.44 -7.80 -0.91
C PHE A 62 -8.36 -7.43 -2.07
N ARG A 63 -9.57 -6.95 -1.77
CA ARG A 63 -10.59 -6.51 -2.76
C ARG A 63 -10.77 -7.50 -3.93
N GLY A 64 -10.83 -8.80 -3.63
CA GLY A 64 -11.05 -9.87 -4.60
C GLY A 64 -9.80 -10.33 -5.37
N ARG A 65 -8.64 -9.71 -5.14
CA ARG A 65 -7.35 -10.12 -5.72
C ARG A 65 -6.56 -10.97 -4.72
N HIS A 66 -5.75 -11.87 -5.26
CA HIS A 66 -4.90 -12.78 -4.47
C HIS A 66 -3.44 -12.61 -4.88
N TYR A 67 -2.56 -12.64 -3.88
CA TYR A 67 -1.14 -12.36 -4.04
C TYR A 67 -0.31 -13.48 -3.41
N ILE A 68 0.70 -13.94 -4.13
CA ILE A 68 1.77 -14.79 -3.60
C ILE A 68 3.09 -14.12 -3.98
N TRP A 69 3.79 -13.58 -3.00
CA TRP A 69 5.00 -12.80 -3.17
C TRP A 69 6.20 -13.56 -2.61
N HIS A 70 7.13 -13.90 -3.48
CA HIS A 70 8.47 -14.30 -3.09
C HIS A 70 9.31 -13.05 -2.88
N LYS A 71 9.49 -12.67 -1.61
CA LYS A 71 10.17 -11.44 -1.20
C LYS A 71 11.65 -11.46 -1.58
N GLY A 72 12.34 -12.58 -1.37
CA GLY A 72 13.77 -12.72 -1.68
C GLY A 72 14.12 -12.51 -3.16
N LEU A 73 13.34 -13.10 -4.07
CA LEU A 73 13.49 -12.89 -5.52
C LEU A 73 12.79 -11.60 -6.01
N ASN A 74 12.02 -10.95 -5.15
CA ASN A 74 11.10 -9.87 -5.47
C ASN A 74 10.16 -10.17 -6.65
N ARG A 75 9.57 -11.38 -6.65
CA ARG A 75 8.64 -11.84 -7.69
C ARG A 75 7.27 -12.15 -7.11
N VAL A 76 6.21 -11.77 -7.80
CA VAL A 76 4.83 -11.94 -7.33
C VAL A 76 3.94 -12.60 -8.36
N ARG A 77 3.08 -13.52 -7.91
CA ARG A 77 1.91 -13.98 -8.65
C ARG A 77 0.70 -13.17 -8.20
N VAL A 78 0.02 -12.51 -9.14
CA VAL A 78 -1.18 -11.70 -8.91
C VAL A 78 -2.35 -12.34 -9.64
N GLN A 79 -3.38 -12.76 -8.91
CA GLN A 79 -4.67 -13.16 -9.46
C GLN A 79 -5.56 -11.92 -9.65
N LEU A 80 -5.97 -11.64 -10.89
CA LEU A 80 -6.72 -10.43 -11.28
C LEU A 80 -8.20 -10.69 -11.62
N GLY A 81 -8.58 -11.96 -11.82
CA GLY A 81 -9.94 -12.45 -12.04
C GLY A 81 -9.95 -13.96 -11.84
N ASP A 82 -11.03 -14.67 -12.20
CA ASP A 82 -11.14 -16.11 -11.93
C ASP A 82 -10.00 -16.91 -12.59
N ASP A 83 -9.76 -16.68 -13.88
CA ASP A 83 -8.72 -17.37 -14.65
C ASP A 83 -7.58 -16.46 -15.14
N LEU A 84 -7.64 -15.15 -14.87
CA LEU A 84 -6.63 -14.18 -15.29
C LEU A 84 -5.61 -13.95 -14.17
N PHE A 85 -4.34 -14.26 -14.43
CA PHE A 85 -3.24 -14.00 -13.50
C PHE A 85 -1.94 -13.62 -14.19
N ALA A 86 -1.06 -12.94 -13.46
CA ALA A 86 0.27 -12.61 -13.92
C ALA A 86 1.33 -13.03 -12.90
N TYR A 87 2.48 -13.46 -13.39
CA TYR A 87 3.73 -13.52 -12.64
C TYR A 87 4.54 -12.30 -13.01
N VAL A 88 5.05 -11.55 -12.03
CA VAL A 88 5.79 -10.31 -12.25
C VAL A 88 7.09 -10.35 -11.44
N ASP A 89 8.21 -10.05 -12.10
CA ASP A 89 9.45 -9.67 -11.44
C ASP A 89 9.40 -8.15 -11.19
N LEU A 90 9.32 -7.78 -9.92
CA LEU A 90 9.09 -6.40 -9.51
C LEU A 90 10.35 -5.54 -9.65
N ASN A 91 11.54 -6.14 -9.71
CA ASN A 91 12.76 -5.38 -10.01
C ASN A 91 12.78 -4.99 -11.50
N LEU A 92 12.39 -5.92 -12.37
CA LEU A 92 12.39 -5.70 -13.82
C LEU A 92 11.13 -5.02 -14.34
N GLN A 93 10.05 -5.01 -13.56
CA GLN A 93 8.71 -4.57 -13.97
C GLN A 93 8.21 -5.32 -15.22
N LYS A 94 8.51 -6.63 -15.27
CA LYS A 94 8.22 -7.53 -16.40
C LYS A 94 7.70 -8.86 -15.91
N GLY A 95 7.11 -9.65 -16.79
CA GLY A 95 6.47 -10.87 -16.35
C GLY A 95 5.89 -11.72 -17.46
N TRP A 96 4.94 -12.55 -17.05
CA TRP A 96 4.09 -13.36 -17.91
C TRP A 96 2.66 -13.28 -17.44
N ALA A 97 1.73 -13.26 -18.36
CA ALA A 97 0.30 -13.27 -18.06
C ALA A 97 -0.41 -14.43 -18.73
N PHE A 98 -1.39 -14.98 -18.04
CA PHE A 98 -2.10 -16.18 -18.45
C PHE A 98 -3.60 -16.01 -18.25
N GLN A 99 -4.35 -16.63 -19.15
CA GLN A 99 -5.77 -16.93 -19.00
C GLN A 99 -5.91 -18.46 -18.92
N GLY A 100 -6.24 -18.97 -17.72
CA GLY A 100 -6.20 -20.40 -17.45
C GLY A 100 -4.78 -20.96 -17.64
N GLN A 101 -4.62 -21.91 -18.56
CA GLN A 101 -3.31 -22.51 -18.89
C GLN A 101 -2.60 -21.82 -20.06
N GLN A 102 -3.28 -20.92 -20.78
CA GLN A 102 -2.75 -20.28 -21.97
C GLN A 102 -2.03 -18.98 -21.63
N ARG A 103 -0.82 -18.80 -22.15
CA ARG A 103 -0.12 -17.53 -22.09
C ARG A 103 -0.78 -16.53 -23.04
N LEU A 104 -0.97 -15.29 -22.58
CA LEU A 104 -1.58 -14.24 -23.40
C LEU A 104 -0.65 -13.83 -24.55
N ASP A 105 -1.24 -13.24 -25.59
CA ASP A 105 -0.48 -12.57 -26.65
C ASP A 105 0.27 -11.34 -26.13
N SER A 106 1.21 -10.81 -26.91
CA SER A 106 2.12 -9.74 -26.46
C SER A 106 1.39 -8.50 -25.92
N GLN A 107 0.32 -8.05 -26.59
CA GLN A 107 -0.36 -6.82 -26.20
C GLN A 107 -1.25 -7.02 -24.97
N ALA A 108 -1.99 -8.13 -24.89
CA ALA A 108 -2.79 -8.47 -23.73
C ALA A 108 -1.92 -8.82 -22.52
N GLU A 109 -0.77 -9.46 -22.75
CA GLU A 109 0.22 -9.77 -21.72
C GLU A 109 0.79 -8.50 -21.09
N ALA A 110 1.28 -7.57 -21.91
CA ALA A 110 1.79 -6.26 -21.46
C ALA A 110 0.76 -5.52 -20.58
N ASN A 111 -0.48 -5.40 -21.08
CA ASN A 111 -1.57 -4.72 -20.37
C ASN A 111 -1.90 -5.40 -19.03
N THR A 112 -1.88 -6.73 -19.01
CA THR A 112 -2.17 -7.51 -17.79
C THR A 112 -1.04 -7.39 -16.76
N ILE A 113 0.22 -7.39 -17.20
CA ILE A 113 1.38 -7.17 -16.34
C ILE A 113 1.32 -5.77 -15.71
N GLN A 114 1.04 -4.73 -16.50
CA GLN A 114 0.87 -3.37 -15.98
C GLN A 114 -0.27 -3.27 -14.96
N LYS A 115 -1.40 -3.94 -15.23
CA LYS A 115 -2.51 -4.03 -14.27
C LYS A 115 -2.09 -4.75 -12.98
N ALA A 116 -1.32 -5.83 -13.08
CA ALA A 116 -0.81 -6.58 -11.93
C ALA A 116 0.16 -5.76 -11.08
N ILE A 117 1.07 -5.01 -11.70
CA ILE A 117 2.00 -4.09 -11.02
C ILE A 117 1.24 -3.02 -10.24
N LYS A 118 0.30 -2.31 -10.90
CA LYS A 118 -0.52 -1.28 -10.26
C LYS A 118 -1.32 -1.85 -9.09
N ALA A 119 -1.89 -3.05 -9.28
CA ALA A 119 -2.62 -3.76 -8.25
C ALA A 119 -1.72 -4.14 -7.07
N PHE A 120 -0.51 -4.65 -7.32
CA PHE A 120 0.45 -5.01 -6.28
C PHE A 120 0.91 -3.79 -5.48
N ASN A 121 1.27 -2.69 -6.16
CA ASN A 121 1.73 -1.47 -5.52
C ASN A 121 0.66 -0.92 -4.57
N ASN A 122 -0.59 -0.80 -5.03
CA ASN A 122 -1.69 -0.34 -4.19
C ASN A 122 -2.01 -1.34 -3.07
N ASP A 123 -2.25 -2.61 -3.38
CA ASP A 123 -2.80 -3.56 -2.40
C ASP A 123 -1.76 -4.01 -1.37
N SER A 124 -0.48 -4.05 -1.75
CA SER A 124 0.60 -4.27 -0.79
C SER A 124 0.87 -3.06 0.09
N PHE A 125 0.42 -1.86 -0.31
CA PHE A 125 0.45 -0.68 0.57
C PHE A 125 -0.61 -0.83 1.66
N TRP A 126 -1.83 -1.26 1.32
CA TRP A 126 -2.85 -1.61 2.32
C TRP A 126 -2.35 -2.66 3.30
N ALA A 127 -1.70 -3.72 2.81
CA ALA A 127 -1.20 -4.80 3.66
C ALA A 127 0.03 -4.41 4.51
N PHE A 128 0.95 -3.59 3.98
CA PHE A 128 2.31 -3.48 4.52
C PHE A 128 2.90 -2.06 4.57
N ALA A 129 2.11 -1.00 4.37
CA ALA A 129 2.62 0.38 4.42
C ALA A 129 3.49 0.70 5.65
N PRO A 130 3.19 0.21 6.86
CA PRO A 130 4.04 0.43 8.03
C PRO A 130 5.52 0.02 7.87
N PHE A 131 5.82 -0.92 6.98
CA PHE A 131 7.18 -1.37 6.68
C PHE A 131 7.83 -0.60 5.53
N LYS A 132 7.03 0.14 4.74
CA LYS A 132 7.46 0.89 3.55
C LYS A 132 7.98 2.30 3.87
N ILE A 133 7.98 2.74 5.14
CA ILE A 133 8.58 4.03 5.54
C ILE A 133 10.07 4.15 5.29
N ILE A 134 10.74 3.04 5.00
CA ILE A 134 12.16 2.99 4.68
C ILE A 134 12.42 2.65 3.22
N ASP A 135 11.38 2.57 2.39
CA ASP A 135 11.56 2.35 0.96
C ASP A 135 12.38 3.50 0.36
N SER A 136 13.18 3.21 -0.66
CA SER A 136 13.94 4.25 -1.37
C SER A 136 13.01 5.34 -1.91
N GLY A 137 13.42 6.61 -1.79
CA GLY A 137 12.58 7.74 -2.21
C GLY A 137 11.56 8.18 -1.17
N THR A 138 11.69 7.73 0.09
CA THR A 138 10.86 8.18 1.20
C THR A 138 11.57 9.18 2.11
N GLN A 139 10.85 10.21 2.54
CA GLN A 139 11.28 11.13 3.58
C GLN A 139 10.30 11.08 4.77
N ARG A 140 10.79 11.44 5.95
CA ARG A 140 10.03 11.40 7.20
C ARG A 140 10.12 12.73 7.94
N ALA A 141 9.03 13.13 8.56
CA ALA A 141 8.98 14.29 9.44
C ALA A 141 8.16 13.97 10.70
N LEU A 142 8.54 14.56 11.82
CA LEU A 142 7.84 14.45 13.08
C LEU A 142 6.78 15.54 13.15
N VAL A 143 5.53 15.17 13.38
CA VAL A 143 4.42 16.11 13.59
C VAL A 143 4.04 16.09 15.06
N HIS A 144 3.95 17.25 15.68
CA HIS A 144 3.47 17.41 17.05
C HIS A 144 1.96 17.64 17.07
N HIS A 145 1.28 17.07 18.05
CA HIS A 145 -0.13 17.35 18.32
C HIS A 145 -0.43 17.31 19.82
N THR A 146 -1.48 18.01 20.23
CA THR A 146 -1.96 17.97 21.61
C THR A 146 -2.50 16.57 21.92
N GLN A 147 -1.99 15.96 22.98
CA GLN A 147 -2.47 14.66 23.42
C GLN A 147 -3.95 14.74 23.83
N SER A 148 -4.74 13.81 23.34
CA SER A 148 -6.18 13.72 23.59
C SER A 148 -6.66 12.27 23.51
N SER A 149 -7.94 12.01 23.74
CA SER A 149 -8.52 10.70 23.46
C SER A 149 -8.40 10.30 21.99
N GLU A 150 -8.34 11.27 21.08
CA GLU A 150 -8.19 11.05 19.64
C GLU A 150 -6.73 10.90 19.20
N HIS A 151 -5.81 11.46 19.98
CA HIS A 151 -4.36 11.46 19.79
C HIS A 151 -3.66 11.01 21.07
N PRO A 152 -3.55 9.69 21.30
CA PRO A 152 -3.02 9.15 22.56
C PRO A 152 -1.50 9.32 22.69
N SER A 153 -0.79 9.47 21.57
CA SER A 153 0.60 9.95 21.50
C SER A 153 0.60 11.46 21.26
N PRO A 154 1.60 12.24 21.70
CA PRO A 154 1.75 13.65 21.34
C PRO A 154 2.48 13.86 20.00
N THR A 155 2.87 12.77 19.33
CA THR A 155 3.63 12.82 18.08
C THR A 155 3.11 11.82 17.05
N GLY A 156 3.10 12.24 15.78
CA GLY A 156 2.84 11.40 14.62
C GLY A 156 4.01 11.42 13.65
N LEU A 157 4.05 10.42 12.76
CA LEU A 157 5.08 10.28 11.73
C LEU A 157 4.49 10.66 10.37
N LEU A 158 4.90 11.79 9.81
CA LEU A 158 4.55 12.19 8.46
C LEU A 158 5.56 11.59 7.48
N VAL A 159 5.04 10.93 6.44
CA VAL A 159 5.84 10.18 5.46
C VAL A 159 5.53 10.71 4.07
N PHE A 160 6.59 11.06 3.33
CA PHE A 160 6.53 11.55 1.96
C PHE A 160 7.08 10.47 1.03
N TYR A 161 6.31 10.06 0.03
CA TYR A 161 6.75 9.08 -0.99
C TYR A 161 7.06 9.83 -2.29
N GLU A 162 8.26 10.38 -2.41
CA GLU A 162 8.64 11.26 -3.53
C GLU A 162 8.83 10.52 -4.85
N SER A 163 9.12 9.23 -4.79
CA SER A 163 9.30 8.36 -5.97
C SER A 163 8.92 6.92 -5.65
N GLY A 164 8.87 6.07 -6.69
CA GLY A 164 8.46 4.67 -6.57
C GLY A 164 6.95 4.49 -6.62
N GLY A 165 6.51 3.24 -6.47
CA GLY A 165 5.09 2.88 -6.50
C GLY A 165 4.39 3.27 -7.81
N THR A 166 3.09 3.57 -7.72
CA THR A 166 2.27 4.02 -8.84
C THR A 166 1.73 5.45 -8.66
N THR A 167 1.84 6.01 -7.45
CA THR A 167 1.38 7.35 -7.07
C THR A 167 2.48 8.12 -6.33
N PRO A 168 3.60 8.45 -7.01
CA PRO A 168 4.63 9.30 -6.41
C PRO A 168 4.06 10.68 -6.07
N GLY A 169 4.52 11.26 -4.97
CA GLY A 169 4.04 12.52 -4.41
C GLY A 169 2.98 12.38 -3.32
N ASP A 170 2.52 11.16 -3.03
CA ASP A 170 1.57 10.93 -1.95
C ASP A 170 2.20 11.16 -0.55
N HIS A 171 1.40 11.68 0.39
CA HIS A 171 1.81 11.93 1.77
C HIS A 171 0.86 11.28 2.77
N TYR A 172 1.43 10.71 3.83
CA TYR A 172 0.67 9.99 4.85
C TYR A 172 1.12 10.40 6.25
N LEU A 173 0.22 10.87 7.09
CA LEU A 173 0.48 11.08 8.52
C LEU A 173 0.04 9.83 9.29
N TRP A 174 0.98 9.18 9.96
CA TRP A 174 0.72 8.02 10.80
C TRP A 174 0.52 8.48 12.23
N HIS A 175 -0.69 8.28 12.74
CA HIS A 175 -1.02 8.46 14.14
C HIS A 175 -0.67 7.19 14.90
N LEU A 176 0.07 7.38 16.00
CA LEU A 176 0.70 6.31 16.75
C LEU A 176 0.04 6.18 18.13
N ASP A 177 -0.06 4.95 18.62
CA ASP A 177 -0.41 4.70 20.01
C ASP A 177 0.82 4.91 20.92
N PRO A 178 0.68 4.85 22.26
CA PRO A 178 1.80 5.02 23.19
C PRO A 178 2.91 3.97 23.05
N THR A 179 2.67 2.87 22.34
CA THR A 179 3.65 1.83 22.02
C THR A 179 4.30 2.01 20.65
N TYR A 180 4.05 3.14 19.99
CA TYR A 180 4.51 3.50 18.64
C TYR A 180 3.91 2.64 17.51
N ARG A 181 2.85 1.87 17.77
CA ARG A 181 2.13 1.16 16.73
C ARG A 181 1.15 2.11 16.04
N PRO A 182 1.10 2.15 14.71
CA PRO A 182 0.16 3.01 14.01
C PRO A 182 -1.28 2.49 14.17
N TYR A 183 -2.22 3.37 14.47
CA TYR A 183 -3.65 3.03 14.60
C TYR A 183 -4.54 3.76 13.58
N LYS A 184 -4.03 4.85 12.98
CA LYS A 184 -4.73 5.62 11.95
C LYS A 184 -3.72 6.28 11.01
N TRP A 185 -3.94 6.23 9.69
CA TRP A 185 -3.29 7.15 8.76
C TRP A 185 -4.24 8.27 8.37
N GLN A 186 -3.69 9.44 8.04
CA GLN A 186 -4.33 10.48 7.26
C GLN A 186 -3.60 10.61 5.93
N MET A 187 -4.34 10.89 4.86
CA MET A 187 -3.89 10.75 3.48
C MET A 187 -4.04 12.07 2.73
N TRP A 188 -2.96 12.48 2.05
CA TRP A 188 -2.96 13.53 1.03
C TRP A 188 -2.39 12.88 -0.23
N VAL A 189 -3.29 12.32 -1.05
CA VAL A 189 -2.94 11.41 -2.15
C VAL A 189 -3.57 11.87 -3.44
N SER A 190 -2.86 11.68 -4.55
CA SER A 190 -3.29 12.13 -5.89
C SER A 190 -4.65 11.59 -6.36
N ILE A 191 -5.07 10.43 -5.83
CA ILE A 191 -6.33 9.77 -6.20
C ILE A 191 -7.55 10.38 -5.49
N ILE A 192 -7.36 11.02 -4.33
CA ILE A 192 -8.44 11.56 -3.51
C ILE A 192 -8.39 13.09 -3.57
N PRO A 193 -9.43 13.76 -4.08
CA PRO A 193 -9.44 15.22 -4.26
C PRO A 193 -9.55 16.00 -2.93
N VAL A 194 -9.68 15.30 -1.81
CA VAL A 194 -9.82 15.86 -0.46
C VAL A 194 -8.64 15.42 0.40
N GLY A 195 -7.92 16.38 0.98
CA GLY A 195 -6.81 16.14 1.90
C GLY A 195 -7.27 15.73 3.30
N GLY A 196 -6.46 14.96 4.01
CA GLY A 196 -6.71 14.60 5.42
C GLY A 196 -7.63 13.40 5.63
N VAL A 197 -8.12 12.79 4.55
CA VAL A 197 -8.96 11.59 4.65
C VAL A 197 -8.23 10.50 5.42
N SER A 198 -8.89 9.95 6.43
CA SER A 198 -8.24 9.02 7.37
C SER A 198 -8.79 7.60 7.27
N SER A 199 -7.95 6.64 7.61
CA SER A 199 -8.38 5.26 7.80
C SER A 199 -7.61 4.58 8.90
N SER A 200 -8.23 3.61 9.56
CA SER A 200 -7.62 2.90 10.69
C SER A 200 -6.60 1.84 10.25
N TRP A 201 -5.77 1.43 11.21
CA TRP A 201 -5.13 0.12 11.24
C TRP A 201 -5.66 -0.64 12.44
N ALA A 202 -6.33 -1.76 12.20
CA ALA A 202 -6.98 -2.54 13.23
C ALA A 202 -6.68 -4.04 13.08
N LYS A 203 -7.04 -4.79 14.13
CA LYS A 203 -6.91 -6.26 14.20
C LYS A 203 -5.49 -6.74 13.90
N TRP A 204 -4.51 -6.07 14.53
CA TRP A 204 -3.10 -6.43 14.43
C TRP A 204 -2.87 -7.89 14.84
N LYS A 205 -2.14 -8.63 14.00
CA LYS A 205 -1.80 -10.04 14.21
C LYS A 205 -0.30 -10.23 14.02
N LYS A 206 0.29 -11.12 14.81
CA LYS A 206 1.67 -11.58 14.61
C LYS A 206 1.68 -12.68 13.53
N THR A 207 2.53 -12.54 12.52
CA THR A 207 2.71 -13.51 11.42
C THR A 207 3.63 -14.65 11.85
N GLN A 208 3.77 -15.67 11.00
CA GLN A 208 4.69 -16.79 11.24
C GLN A 208 6.15 -16.31 11.30
N SER A 209 6.53 -15.33 10.46
CA SER A 209 7.86 -14.70 10.55
C SER A 209 8.07 -13.94 11.87
N GLY A 210 6.99 -13.55 12.54
CA GLY A 210 7.02 -12.80 13.80
C GLY A 210 6.74 -11.30 13.66
N ALA A 211 6.52 -10.80 12.45
CA ALA A 211 6.14 -9.42 12.20
C ALA A 211 4.68 -9.14 12.60
N TRP A 212 4.37 -7.92 13.00
CA TRP A 212 2.99 -7.49 13.27
C TRP A 212 2.38 -6.79 12.06
N VAL A 213 1.20 -7.23 11.64
CA VAL A 213 0.49 -6.72 10.47
C VAL A 213 -0.97 -6.46 10.82
N ALA A 214 -1.52 -5.36 10.32
CA ALA A 214 -2.95 -5.06 10.44
C ALA A 214 -3.77 -5.94 9.49
N GLN A 215 -5.03 -6.19 9.82
CA GLN A 215 -5.93 -6.99 8.98
C GLN A 215 -7.15 -6.20 8.51
N GLU A 216 -7.45 -5.07 9.15
CA GLU A 216 -8.61 -4.25 8.84
C GLU A 216 -8.27 -2.76 8.80
N HIS A 217 -8.93 -2.05 7.90
CA HIS A 217 -8.79 -0.62 7.71
C HIS A 217 -10.15 0.00 7.46
N SER A 218 -10.58 0.88 8.35
CA SER A 218 -11.88 1.54 8.26
C SER A 218 -11.72 2.96 7.72
N LEU A 219 -12.36 3.23 6.59
CA LEU A 219 -12.46 4.53 5.93
C LEU A 219 -13.92 4.99 6.01
N GLY A 220 -14.23 5.83 7.01
CA GLY A 220 -15.62 6.17 7.34
C GLY A 220 -16.46 4.90 7.60
N PRO A 221 -17.61 4.71 6.92
CA PRO A 221 -18.47 3.55 7.14
C PRO A 221 -17.94 2.26 6.47
N VAL A 222 -16.93 2.34 5.62
CA VAL A 222 -16.42 1.21 4.84
C VAL A 222 -15.22 0.59 5.54
N THR A 223 -15.22 -0.72 5.73
CA THR A 223 -14.06 -1.45 6.24
C THR A 223 -13.46 -2.34 5.16
N PHE A 224 -12.20 -2.12 4.85
CA PHE A 224 -11.39 -2.98 3.99
C PHE A 224 -10.67 -4.03 4.83
N LYS A 225 -10.72 -5.28 4.38
CA LYS A 225 -10.06 -6.40 5.07
C LYS A 225 -8.95 -6.98 4.20
N VAL A 226 -7.77 -7.14 4.78
CA VAL A 226 -6.69 -7.94 4.21
C VAL A 226 -6.86 -9.36 4.72
N LYS A 227 -7.27 -10.27 3.83
CA LYS A 227 -7.64 -11.65 4.17
C LYS A 227 -6.50 -12.61 3.87
N HIS A 228 -6.50 -13.76 4.56
CA HIS A 228 -5.53 -14.84 4.34
C HIS A 228 -4.08 -14.36 4.35
N LEU A 229 -3.78 -13.34 5.17
CA LEU A 229 -2.46 -12.73 5.21
C LEU A 229 -1.52 -13.61 6.02
N GLU A 230 -0.46 -14.04 5.35
CA GLU A 230 0.64 -14.81 5.88
C GLU A 230 1.95 -14.15 5.47
N VAL A 231 2.91 -14.11 6.40
CA VAL A 231 4.30 -13.74 6.13
C VAL A 231 5.15 -14.78 6.83
N VAL A 232 6.04 -15.43 6.08
CA VAL A 232 6.76 -16.63 6.50
C VAL A 232 8.26 -16.44 6.31
N THR A 233 9.04 -17.08 7.19
CA THR A 233 10.50 -17.00 7.14
C THR A 233 11.03 -17.66 5.87
N HIS A 234 10.57 -18.87 5.55
CA HIS A 234 10.94 -19.59 4.33
C HIS A 234 9.78 -19.63 3.35
N PHE A 235 10.04 -19.47 2.05
CA PHE A 235 8.96 -19.34 1.06
C PHE A 235 8.07 -20.59 0.97
N GLU A 236 8.67 -21.77 1.15
CA GLU A 236 8.02 -23.08 1.19
C GLU A 236 6.94 -23.21 2.27
N ASP A 237 7.06 -22.47 3.38
CA ASP A 237 6.08 -22.47 4.48
C ASP A 237 4.71 -21.93 4.04
N LEU A 238 4.65 -21.17 2.93
CA LEU A 238 3.37 -20.74 2.34
C LEU A 238 2.53 -21.92 1.82
N SER A 239 3.14 -23.10 1.63
CA SER A 239 2.49 -24.33 1.16
C SER A 239 1.72 -24.14 -0.15
N VAL A 240 2.31 -23.40 -1.09
CA VAL A 240 1.69 -23.03 -2.38
C VAL A 240 2.44 -23.63 -3.57
N LYS A 241 1.70 -24.03 -4.61
CA LYS A 241 2.26 -24.54 -5.87
C LYS A 241 2.31 -23.44 -6.92
N VAL A 242 3.46 -22.75 -7.01
CA VAL A 242 3.68 -21.60 -7.93
C VAL A 242 5.05 -21.71 -8.61
N PRO A 243 5.31 -22.79 -9.38
CA PRO A 243 6.64 -23.12 -9.90
C PRO A 243 7.27 -21.98 -10.71
N LYS A 244 6.47 -21.23 -11.47
CA LYS A 244 6.93 -20.08 -12.26
C LYS A 244 7.56 -18.95 -11.43
N LEU A 245 7.30 -18.83 -10.13
CA LEU A 245 8.02 -17.87 -9.29
C LEU A 245 9.46 -18.29 -9.00
N LEU A 246 9.70 -19.60 -8.89
CA LEU A 246 10.95 -20.21 -8.46
C LEU A 246 11.87 -20.56 -9.63
N GLU A 247 11.31 -20.71 -10.83
CA GLU A 247 12.07 -20.97 -12.05
C GLU A 247 13.06 -19.85 -12.38
N THR A 248 14.11 -20.19 -13.12
CA THR A 248 15.01 -19.20 -13.72
C THR A 248 14.29 -18.48 -14.85
N TRP A 249 14.20 -17.15 -14.74
CA TRP A 249 13.56 -16.33 -15.77
C TRP A 249 14.58 -15.99 -16.87
N PRO A 250 14.17 -16.04 -18.16
CA PRO A 250 15.05 -15.67 -19.27
C PRO A 250 15.41 -14.18 -19.19
N LYS A 251 16.58 -13.81 -19.72
CA LYS A 251 17.05 -12.41 -19.75
C LYS A 251 16.13 -11.48 -20.56
N ARG A 252 15.33 -12.01 -21.47
CA ARG A 252 14.30 -11.27 -22.24
C ARG A 252 12.91 -11.72 -21.82
N LEU A 253 12.35 -11.02 -20.84
CA LEU A 253 10.93 -11.08 -20.49
C LEU A 253 10.16 -10.07 -21.35
N SER A 254 8.88 -10.33 -21.58
CA SER A 254 7.99 -9.41 -22.28
C SER A 254 7.85 -8.08 -21.53
N PHE A 255 7.49 -7.05 -22.30
CA PHE A 255 7.16 -5.70 -21.88
C PHE A 255 5.66 -5.49 -22.09
#